data_AF-A0A920MJZ9-F1
#
_entry.id   AF-A0A920MJZ9-F1
#
_cell.length_a   1.000
_cell.length_b   1.000
_cell.length_c   1.000
_cell.angle_alpha   90.00
_cell.angle_beta   90.00
_cell.angle_gamma   90.00
#
_symmetry.space_group_name_H-M   'P 1'
#
loop_
_entity.id
_entity.type
_entity.pdbx_description
1 polymer ?
#
loop_
_entity_poly.entity_id
_entity_poly.type
_entity_poly.pdbx_seq_one_letter_code
_entity_poly.pdbx_strand_id
1 'polypeptide(L)'
;MEFGHYQGVLGQNVVPLASLLQANGYHTYMTGKWHLGHTPELLPFARGFDRTIAMADTGADNWEQRTYLPIYDQAHWYADGNEHTLPDDFYSSEYFIDKTIEFIASNESDEEPFFAYIPFKRSICLFRRLRNFQTSIKGFMTPAGLL
;
A
#
# COMPACT_ATOMS: atom_id res chain seq x y z
N MET A 1 27.17 1.98 22.33
CA MET A 1 25.76 1.68 22.67
C MET A 1 25.02 1.55 21.35
N GLU A 2 24.74 0.33 20.95
CA GLU A 2 23.97 0.00 19.75
C GLU A 2 22.52 -0.18 20.19
N PHE A 3 21.62 0.67 19.71
CA PHE A 3 20.20 0.57 20.05
C PHE A 3 19.57 -0.55 19.21
N GLY A 4 19.64 -1.79 19.72
CA GLY A 4 19.18 -3.02 19.05
C GLY A 4 17.67 -3.12 18.74
N HIS A 5 16.92 -2.03 18.87
CA HIS A 5 15.46 -2.00 18.71
C HIS A 5 14.97 -1.06 17.59
N TYR A 6 15.86 -0.35 16.88
CA TYR A 6 15.47 0.54 15.78
C TYR A 6 16.38 0.33 14.56
N GLN A 7 16.08 -0.71 13.78
CA GLN A 7 16.85 -1.08 12.59
C GLN A 7 16.26 -0.55 11.28
N GLY A 8 15.10 0.12 11.31
CA GLY A 8 14.39 0.55 10.09
C GLY A 8 13.78 -0.61 9.28
N VAL A 9 13.80 -1.82 9.82
CA VAL A 9 13.28 -3.06 9.22
C VAL A 9 12.60 -3.89 10.31
N LEU A 10 11.68 -4.78 9.92
CA LEU A 10 11.11 -5.76 10.85
C LEU A 10 12.20 -6.78 11.24
N GLY A 11 12.61 -6.75 12.50
CA GLY A 11 13.56 -7.71 13.07
C GLY A 11 12.96 -9.12 13.12
N GLN A 12 13.81 -10.14 13.09
CA GLN A 12 13.38 -11.55 13.11
C GLN A 12 12.80 -12.03 14.47
N ASN A 13 12.96 -11.23 15.52
CA ASN A 13 12.49 -11.55 16.87
C ASN A 13 11.02 -11.13 17.14
N VAL A 14 10.30 -10.67 16.11
CA VAL A 14 8.89 -10.29 16.21
C VAL A 14 8.10 -11.13 15.20
N VAL A 15 7.06 -11.81 15.67
CA VAL A 15 6.14 -12.53 14.78
C VAL A 15 5.12 -11.53 14.23
N PRO A 16 5.04 -11.33 12.90
CA PRO A 16 4.02 -10.49 12.31
C PRO A 16 2.62 -11.03 12.58
N LEU A 17 1.65 -10.15 12.84
CA LEU A 17 0.24 -10.54 13.00
C LEU A 17 -0.26 -11.34 11.80
N ALA A 18 0.18 -10.96 10.59
CA ALA A 18 -0.18 -11.64 9.34
C ALA A 18 0.25 -13.12 9.39
N SER A 19 1.48 -13.43 9.83
CA SER A 19 1.94 -14.82 9.98
C SER A 19 1.10 -15.64 10.97
N LEU A 20 0.64 -15.02 12.07
CA LEU A 20 -0.25 -15.70 13.03
C LEU A 20 -1.62 -15.98 12.42
N LEU A 21 -2.20 -15.02 11.69
CA LEU A 21 -3.50 -15.19 11.04
C LEU A 21 -3.43 -16.23 9.92
N GLN A 22 -2.39 -16.17 9.08
CA GLN A 22 -2.12 -17.15 8.05
C GLN A 22 -2.04 -18.58 8.63
N ALA A 23 -1.31 -18.77 9.72
CA ALA A 23 -1.21 -20.07 10.40
C ALA A 23 -2.55 -20.57 11.00
N ASN A 24 -3.56 -19.69 11.13
CA ASN A 24 -4.90 -20.02 11.61
C ASN A 24 -5.95 -20.07 10.49
N GLY A 25 -5.52 -20.18 9.23
CA GLY A 25 -6.42 -20.35 8.07
C GLY A 25 -7.07 -19.05 7.61
N TYR A 26 -6.41 -17.90 7.82
CA TYR A 26 -6.82 -16.66 7.18
C TYR A 26 -6.03 -16.46 5.89
N HIS A 27 -6.71 -15.97 4.86
CA HIS A 27 -6.01 -15.34 3.74
C HIS A 27 -5.49 -13.97 4.13
N THR A 28 -4.23 -13.70 3.82
CA THR A 28 -3.56 -12.49 4.28
C THR A 28 -3.10 -11.64 3.11
N TYR A 29 -3.60 -10.41 3.03
CA TYR A 29 -3.39 -9.51 1.91
C TYR A 29 -2.76 -8.20 2.35
N MET A 30 -1.83 -7.69 1.55
CA MET A 30 -1.29 -6.34 1.74
C MET A 30 -1.24 -5.55 0.44
N THR A 31 -1.80 -4.34 0.42
CA THR A 31 -1.68 -3.41 -0.71
C THR A 31 -1.29 -2.02 -0.22
N GLY A 32 -0.11 -1.54 -0.62
CA GLY A 32 0.32 -0.17 -0.32
C GLY A 32 1.76 -0.02 0.09
N LYS A 33 2.04 0.96 0.97
CA LYS A 33 3.40 1.27 1.42
C LYS A 33 3.87 0.27 2.49
N TRP A 34 5.05 -0.31 2.26
CA TRP A 34 5.71 -1.17 3.24
C TRP A 34 6.72 -0.42 4.12
N HIS A 35 7.77 0.13 3.53
CA HIS A 35 8.79 0.93 4.22
C HIS A 35 9.53 0.19 5.37
N LEU A 36 9.66 -1.14 5.29
CA LEU A 36 10.37 -1.97 6.28
C LEU A 36 11.45 -2.87 5.64
N GLY A 37 11.96 -2.46 4.46
CA GLY A 37 12.99 -3.15 3.70
C GLY A 37 12.53 -3.59 2.30
N HIS A 38 13.49 -3.78 1.40
CA HIS A 38 13.25 -4.16 0.00
C HIS A 38 13.97 -5.46 -0.42
N THR A 39 14.75 -6.09 0.47
CA THR A 39 15.32 -7.41 0.16
C THR A 39 14.23 -8.48 0.23
N PRO A 40 14.34 -9.59 -0.52
CA PRO A 40 13.30 -10.62 -0.59
C PRO A 40 12.79 -11.10 0.78
N GLU A 41 13.67 -11.20 1.78
CA GLU A 41 13.36 -11.67 3.14
C GLU A 41 12.65 -10.62 4.00
N LEU A 42 12.74 -9.35 3.61
CA LEU A 42 12.14 -8.21 4.31
C LEU A 42 10.82 -7.78 3.67
N LEU A 43 10.51 -8.22 2.45
CA LEU A 43 9.25 -7.93 1.78
C LEU A 43 8.06 -8.55 2.52
N PRO A 44 6.86 -7.96 2.43
CA PRO A 44 5.69 -8.44 3.16
C PRO A 44 5.30 -9.87 2.79
N PHE A 45 5.56 -10.30 1.55
CA PHE A 45 5.32 -11.67 1.11
C PHE A 45 6.11 -12.69 1.97
N ALA A 46 7.36 -12.38 2.32
CA ALA A 46 8.16 -13.21 3.22
C ALA A 46 7.79 -13.04 4.72
N ARG A 47 6.82 -12.17 5.03
CA ARG A 47 6.39 -11.83 6.41
C ARG A 47 4.95 -12.28 6.70
N GLY A 48 4.47 -13.30 6.00
CA GLY A 48 3.19 -13.96 6.25
C GLY A 48 2.00 -13.26 5.61
N PHE A 49 2.22 -12.55 4.50
CA PHE A 49 1.14 -12.14 3.60
C PHE A 49 1.15 -13.04 2.36
N ASP A 50 0.01 -13.66 2.05
CA ASP A 50 -0.18 -14.53 0.89
C ASP A 50 -0.14 -13.77 -0.43
N ARG A 51 -0.78 -12.59 -0.47
CA ARG A 51 -0.83 -11.72 -1.67
C ARG A 51 -0.43 -10.30 -1.32
N THR A 52 0.47 -9.73 -2.12
CA THR A 52 1.04 -8.42 -1.83
C THR A 52 1.19 -7.54 -3.07
N ILE A 53 0.88 -6.25 -2.90
CA ILE A 53 1.34 -5.15 -3.75
C ILE A 53 2.02 -4.16 -2.82
N ALA A 54 3.35 -4.09 -2.89
CA ALA A 54 4.16 -3.37 -1.92
C ALA A 54 5.05 -2.33 -2.60
N MET A 55 4.92 -1.07 -2.17
CA MET A 55 5.92 -0.03 -2.41
C MET A 55 6.92 -0.07 -1.25
N ALA A 56 8.14 -0.52 -1.52
CA ALA A 56 9.14 -0.77 -0.47
C ALA A 56 9.85 0.50 0.02
N ASP A 57 9.82 1.57 -0.78
CA ASP A 57 10.50 2.84 -0.51
C ASP A 57 9.77 3.73 0.51
N THR A 58 10.44 4.80 0.97
CA THR A 58 9.83 5.79 1.89
C THR A 58 8.61 6.50 1.29
N GLY A 59 8.58 6.62 -0.04
CA GLY A 59 7.47 7.16 -0.82
C GLY A 59 7.80 7.30 -2.31
N ALA A 60 6.76 7.33 -3.14
CA ALA A 60 6.83 7.51 -4.58
C ALA A 60 5.60 8.28 -5.10
N ASP A 61 5.67 8.82 -6.33
CA ASP A 61 4.61 9.58 -7.00
C ASP A 61 3.28 8.80 -7.05
N ASN A 62 2.14 9.45 -6.81
CA ASN A 62 0.84 8.76 -6.79
C ASN A 62 0.26 8.45 -8.18
N TRP A 63 0.82 9.02 -9.25
CA TRP A 63 0.35 8.88 -10.63
C TRP A 63 1.29 8.11 -11.54
N GLU A 64 2.57 7.99 -11.16
CA GLU A 64 3.60 7.37 -11.99
C GLU A 64 4.54 6.52 -11.12
N GLN A 65 5.19 5.52 -11.72
CA GLN A 65 6.26 4.76 -11.07
C GLN A 65 7.54 5.60 -11.01
N ARG A 66 7.52 6.65 -10.20
CA ARG A 66 8.59 7.64 -10.13
C ARG A 66 8.92 8.01 -8.69
N THR A 67 10.21 8.08 -8.40
CA THR A 67 10.69 8.65 -7.15
C THR A 67 10.53 10.18 -7.15
N TYR A 68 10.11 10.75 -6.02
CA TYR A 68 10.16 12.21 -5.81
C TYR A 68 11.30 12.61 -4.85
N LEU A 69 12.06 11.65 -4.33
CA LEU A 69 13.19 11.89 -3.44
C LEU A 69 14.50 11.56 -4.17
N PRO A 70 15.53 12.41 -4.07
CA PRO A 70 16.83 12.18 -4.72
C PRO A 70 17.67 11.07 -4.05
N ILE A 71 17.09 10.28 -3.15
CA ILE A 71 17.76 9.16 -2.45
C ILE A 71 17.54 7.81 -3.14
N TYR A 72 16.68 7.77 -4.17
CA TYR A 72 16.37 6.57 -4.94
C TYR A 72 16.53 6.87 -6.42
N ASP A 73 17.06 5.92 -7.18
CA ASP A 73 17.16 6.02 -8.65
C ASP A 73 15.83 5.68 -9.34
N GLN A 74 14.99 4.88 -8.68
CA GLN A 74 13.67 4.46 -9.15
C GLN A 74 12.72 4.19 -7.98
N ALA A 75 11.41 4.11 -8.26
CA ALA A 75 10.42 3.67 -7.28
C ALA A 75 10.28 2.13 -7.34
N HIS A 76 10.62 1.46 -6.24
CA HIS A 76 10.59 0.01 -6.12
C HIS A 76 9.20 -0.49 -5.70
N TRP A 77 8.59 -1.25 -6.59
CA TRP A 77 7.30 -1.89 -6.42
C TRP A 77 7.44 -3.39 -6.55
N TYR A 78 6.71 -4.12 -5.72
CA TYR A 78 6.73 -5.57 -5.70
C TYR A 78 5.31 -6.15 -5.70
N ALA A 79 5.12 -7.22 -6.45
CA ALA A 79 3.92 -8.05 -6.46
C ALA A 79 4.32 -9.46 -6.05
N ASP A 80 3.75 -9.95 -4.95
CA ASP A 80 4.02 -11.32 -4.44
C ASP A 80 5.53 -11.63 -4.32
N GLY A 81 6.30 -10.64 -3.84
CA GLY A 81 7.75 -10.74 -3.65
C GLY A 81 8.62 -10.47 -4.89
N ASN A 82 8.03 -10.31 -6.08
CA ASN A 82 8.75 -10.07 -7.33
C ASN A 82 8.64 -8.59 -7.75
N GLU A 83 9.61 -8.07 -8.48
CA GLU A 83 9.53 -6.72 -9.04
C GLU A 83 8.27 -6.53 -9.88
N HIS A 84 7.66 -5.36 -9.76
CA HIS A 84 6.38 -5.06 -10.38
C HIS A 84 6.40 -3.71 -11.10
N THR A 85 5.81 -3.70 -12.30
CA THR A 85 5.62 -2.48 -13.08
C THR A 85 4.18 -2.03 -12.97
N LEU A 86 3.99 -0.75 -12.67
CA LEU A 86 2.67 -0.13 -12.57
C LEU A 86 2.07 0.10 -13.96
N PRO A 87 0.73 0.03 -14.09
CA PRO A 87 0.06 0.39 -15.34
C PRO A 87 0.15 1.90 -15.63
N ASP A 88 0.01 2.27 -16.90
CA ASP A 88 0.15 3.67 -17.35
C ASP A 88 -0.92 4.62 -16.76
N ASP A 89 -2.08 4.11 -16.39
CA ASP A 89 -3.20 4.84 -15.79
C ASP A 89 -3.25 4.76 -14.26
N PHE A 90 -2.13 4.37 -13.64
CA PHE A 90 -2.02 4.20 -12.20
C PHE A 90 -2.43 5.43 -11.41
N TYR A 91 -3.31 5.22 -10.43
CA TYR A 91 -3.49 6.12 -9.29
C TYR A 91 -3.49 5.29 -8.01
N SER A 92 -2.58 5.61 -7.09
CA SER A 92 -2.25 4.70 -6.00
C SER A 92 -3.42 4.26 -5.14
N SER A 93 -4.34 5.16 -4.79
CA SER A 93 -5.45 4.79 -3.91
C SER A 93 -6.46 3.88 -4.60
N GLU A 94 -6.75 4.13 -5.88
CA GLU A 94 -7.62 3.27 -6.68
C GLU A 94 -6.94 1.91 -6.89
N TYR A 95 -5.67 1.92 -7.30
CA TYR A 95 -4.91 0.70 -7.53
C TYR A 95 -4.81 -0.21 -6.30
N PHE A 96 -4.60 0.35 -5.09
CA PHE A 96 -4.55 -0.45 -3.86
C PHE A 96 -5.90 -1.09 -3.55
N ILE A 97 -7.00 -0.36 -3.74
CA ILE A 97 -8.34 -0.87 -3.49
C ILE A 97 -8.71 -1.93 -4.53
N ASP A 98 -8.49 -1.65 -5.81
CA ASP A 98 -8.77 -2.59 -6.91
C ASP A 98 -8.02 -3.91 -6.72
N LYS A 99 -6.74 -3.84 -6.35
CA LYS A 99 -5.95 -5.05 -6.05
C LYS A 99 -6.41 -5.78 -4.80
N THR A 100 -6.88 -5.06 -3.79
CA THR A 100 -7.45 -5.71 -2.59
C THR A 100 -8.74 -6.45 -2.94
N ILE A 101 -9.62 -5.84 -3.75
CA ILE A 101 -10.84 -6.48 -4.24
C ILE A 101 -10.50 -7.70 -5.08
N GLU A 102 -9.51 -7.60 -5.99
CA GLU A 102 -9.01 -8.72 -6.78
C GLU A 102 -8.53 -9.88 -5.90
N PHE A 103 -7.80 -9.60 -4.82
CA PHE A 103 -7.29 -10.63 -3.92
C PHE A 103 -8.41 -11.28 -3.09
N ILE A 104 -9.40 -10.51 -2.64
CA ILE A 104 -10.56 -11.07 -1.95
C ILE A 104 -11.36 -11.96 -2.90
N ALA A 105 -11.59 -11.48 -4.13
CA ALA A 105 -12.35 -12.22 -5.14
C ALA A 105 -11.64 -13.51 -5.58
N SER A 106 -10.30 -13.57 -5.57
CA SER A 106 -9.58 -14.80 -5.95
C SER A 106 -9.83 -15.99 -5.02
N ASN A 107 -10.31 -15.72 -3.80
CA ASN A 107 -10.53 -16.71 -2.77
C ASN A 107 -12.01 -16.77 -2.35
N GLU A 108 -12.92 -16.11 -3.08
CA GLU A 108 -14.36 -16.09 -2.75
C GLU A 108 -15.00 -17.50 -2.74
N SER A 109 -14.37 -18.47 -3.40
CA SER A 109 -14.83 -19.86 -3.42
C SER A 109 -14.55 -20.65 -2.14
N ASP A 110 -13.60 -20.20 -1.32
CA ASP A 110 -13.35 -20.82 -0.02
C ASP A 110 -14.07 -20.01 1.08
N GLU A 111 -14.65 -20.71 2.07
CA GLU A 111 -15.36 -20.06 3.18
C GLU A 111 -14.39 -19.51 4.25
N GLU A 112 -13.11 -19.34 3.90
CA GLU A 112 -12.05 -18.93 4.82
C GLU A 112 -12.07 -17.40 5.02
N PRO A 113 -11.84 -16.90 6.24
CA PRO A 113 -11.80 -15.48 6.50
C PRO A 113 -10.53 -14.85 5.90
N PHE A 114 -10.56 -13.54 5.63
CA PHE A 114 -9.38 -12.80 5.18
C PHE A 114 -8.99 -11.67 6.14
N PHE A 115 -7.72 -11.31 6.09
CA PHE A 115 -7.13 -10.12 6.72
C PHE A 115 -6.46 -9.27 5.64
N ALA A 116 -6.97 -8.05 5.44
CA ALA A 116 -6.42 -7.10 4.48
C ALA A 116 -5.77 -5.91 5.19
N TYR A 117 -4.50 -5.65 4.89
CA TYR A 117 -3.75 -4.50 5.36
C TYR A 117 -3.49 -3.51 4.22
N ILE A 118 -4.09 -2.32 4.30
CA ILE A 118 -4.05 -1.31 3.22
C ILE A 118 -3.38 -0.01 3.69
N PRO A 119 -2.05 0.00 3.87
CA PRO A 119 -1.33 1.21 4.26
C PRO A 119 -1.21 2.20 3.08
N PHE A 120 -2.14 3.14 3.00
CA PHE A 120 -2.07 4.22 2.02
C PHE A 120 -0.77 5.04 2.15
N LYS A 121 -0.23 5.45 1.00
CA LYS A 121 0.83 6.46 0.98
C LYS A 121 0.27 7.85 1.22
N ARG A 122 1.05 8.70 1.87
CA ARG A 122 0.67 10.09 2.14
C ARG A 122 0.55 10.82 0.80
N SER A 123 -0.60 11.42 0.52
CA SER A 123 -0.73 12.42 -0.54
C SER A 123 0.14 13.63 -0.19
N ILE A 124 1.38 13.68 -0.69
CA ILE A 124 2.05 14.96 -0.83
C ILE A 124 1.25 15.76 -1.87
N CYS A 125 0.82 16.95 -1.47
CA CYS A 125 -0.14 17.76 -2.20
C CYS A 125 0.52 18.35 -3.46
N LEU A 126 0.61 17.58 -4.56
CA LEU A 126 0.60 18.16 -5.90
C LEU A 126 -0.86 18.11 -6.36
N PHE A 127 -1.51 19.27 -6.45
CA PHE A 127 -2.94 19.38 -6.72
C PHE A 127 -3.27 19.01 -8.17
N ARG A 128 -3.22 17.71 -8.51
CA ARG A 128 -3.88 17.15 -9.70
C ARG A 128 -5.02 16.26 -9.22
N ARG A 129 -6.08 16.94 -8.78
CA ARG A 129 -7.27 16.34 -8.16
C ARG A 129 -8.12 15.66 -9.24
N LEU A 130 -8.62 14.45 -8.95
CA LEU A 130 -9.50 13.65 -9.80
C LEU A 130 -10.59 14.51 -10.46
N ARG A 131 -10.71 14.44 -11.80
CA ARG A 131 -11.72 15.19 -12.59
C ARG A 131 -13.15 14.93 -12.11
N ASN A 132 -13.41 13.78 -11.50
CA ASN A 132 -14.75 13.34 -11.09
C ASN A 132 -15.18 13.83 -9.69
N PHE A 133 -14.29 14.45 -8.91
CA PHE A 133 -14.64 14.94 -7.56
C PHE A 133 -15.22 16.36 -7.56
N GLN A 134 -15.27 17.04 -8.71
CA GLN A 134 -15.77 18.42 -8.82
C GLN A 134 -17.28 18.54 -8.66
N THR A 135 -18.05 17.49 -8.93
CA THR A 135 -19.52 17.59 -9.01
C THR A 135 -20.22 17.63 -7.65
N SER A 136 -19.57 17.11 -6.58
CA SER A 136 -20.23 16.94 -5.28
C SER A 136 -20.09 18.13 -4.32
N ILE A 137 -19.06 18.98 -4.47
CA ILE A 137 -18.74 20.01 -3.46
C ILE A 137 -19.36 21.40 -3.79
N LYS A 138 -19.94 21.58 -4.98
CA LYS A 138 -20.64 22.84 -5.32
C LYS A 138 -22.02 23.01 -4.66
N GLY A 139 -22.56 21.98 -3.99
CA GLY A 139 -23.89 22.00 -3.39
C GLY A 139 -24.01 22.51 -1.95
N PHE A 140 -22.90 22.84 -1.27
CA PHE A 140 -22.91 23.09 0.18
C PHE A 140 -22.32 24.43 0.65
N MET A 141 -22.21 25.42 -0.25
CA MET A 141 -21.88 26.79 0.16
C MET A 141 -23.00 27.75 -0.26
N THR A 142 -23.97 27.95 0.62
CA THR A 142 -24.84 29.12 0.62
C THR A 142 -23.97 30.33 1.01
N PRO A 143 -23.98 31.44 0.24
CA PRO A 143 -23.32 32.66 0.69
C PRO A 143 -24.12 33.25 1.85
N ALA A 144 -23.53 33.30 3.05
CA ALA A 144 -23.95 34.23 4.08
C ALA A 144 -23.44 35.63 3.69
N GLY A 145 -24.28 36.39 2.98
CA GLY A 145 -24.09 37.82 2.77
C GLY A 145 -25.03 38.59 3.69
N LEU A 146 -24.45 39.24 4.71
CA LEU A 146 -25.05 40.35 5.45
C LEU A 146 -24.84 41.65 4.66
N LEU A 147 -25.84 42.53 4.77
CA LEU A 147 -26.02 43.90 4.23
C LEU A 147 -26.51 43.99 2.78
#